data_AF-A0AAN1XVN4-F1
#
_entry.id   AF-A0AAN1XVN4-F1
#
_cell.length_a   1.000
_cell.length_b   1.000
_cell.length_c   1.000
_cell.angle_alpha   90.00
_cell.angle_beta   90.00
_cell.angle_gamma   90.00
#
_symmetry.space_group_name_H-M   'P 1'
#
loop_
_entity.id
_entity.type
_entity.pdbx_description
1 polymer ?
#
loop_
_entity_poly.entity_id
_entity_poly.type
_entity_poly.pdbx_seq_one_letter_code
_entity_poly.pdbx_strand_id
1 'polypeptide(L)'
;MRFAASRDAALERLLAFVPRAGRTYAAQRNYDRGPGRHEAVSQLSPYVRHRVVTEAEVLAAVLERHGTTGAAKFVDEVFWRTYWKGWLETHPAAWTRYLRQLDQQRAEMNGDDARRADYERAIAGATGIEPFDAWVRELTSDNYLHNHARMWFASVWIFTLRLPWEVKSQICCNSGSSIA
;
A
#
# COMPACT_ATOMS: atom_id res chain seq x y z
N MET A 1 11.50 -5.18 6.48
CA MET A 1 10.53 -5.79 7.41
C MET A 1 10.11 -7.14 6.83
N ARG A 2 10.09 -8.22 7.60
CA ARG A 2 9.62 -9.54 7.13
C ARG A 2 8.32 -9.90 7.83
N PHE A 3 7.26 -10.16 7.05
CA PHE A 3 5.99 -10.65 7.56
C PHE A 3 6.04 -12.18 7.60
N ALA A 4 6.13 -12.75 8.80
CA ALA A 4 6.01 -14.19 8.97
C ALA A 4 4.61 -14.63 8.53
N ALA A 5 4.52 -15.61 7.63
CA ALA A 5 3.25 -16.06 7.02
C ALA A 5 2.49 -17.05 7.92
N SER A 6 2.30 -16.72 9.19
CA SER A 6 1.54 -17.53 10.15
C SER A 6 0.39 -16.75 10.76
N ARG A 7 -0.65 -17.48 11.20
CA ARG A 7 -1.79 -16.90 11.90
C ARG A 7 -1.39 -16.32 13.25
N ASP A 8 -0.50 -16.99 13.98
CA ASP A 8 0.00 -16.50 15.27
C ASP A 8 0.72 -15.15 15.11
N ALA A 9 1.59 -15.01 14.10
CA ALA A 9 2.27 -13.75 13.82
C ALA A 9 1.30 -12.61 13.42
N ALA A 10 0.18 -12.95 12.79
CA ALA A 10 -0.88 -11.99 12.48
C ALA A 10 -1.61 -11.53 13.75
N LEU A 11 -1.95 -12.46 14.63
CA LEU A 11 -2.64 -12.20 15.89
C LEU A 11 -1.77 -11.43 16.88
N GLU A 12 -0.49 -11.80 17.03
CA GLU A 12 0.48 -11.06 17.84
C GLU A 12 0.57 -9.59 17.40
N ARG A 13 0.63 -9.36 16.08
CA ARG A 13 0.69 -8.01 15.51
C ARG A 13 -0.61 -7.24 15.70
N LEU A 14 -1.76 -7.90 15.55
CA LEU A 14 -3.06 -7.30 15.85
C LEU A 14 -3.10 -6.87 17.32
N LEU A 15 -2.79 -7.77 18.26
CA LEU A 15 -2.82 -7.49 19.69
C LEU A 15 -1.83 -6.38 20.09
N ALA A 16 -0.64 -6.33 19.48
CA ALA A 16 0.32 -5.26 19.69
C ALA A 16 -0.13 -3.90 19.12
N PHE A 17 -0.99 -3.90 18.10
CA PHE A 17 -1.54 -2.69 17.51
C PHE A 17 -2.81 -2.19 18.21
N VAL A 18 -3.67 -3.10 18.68
CA VAL A 18 -4.98 -2.80 19.30
C VAL A 18 -4.92 -1.65 20.31
N PRO A 19 -3.94 -1.55 21.25
CA PRO A 19 -3.84 -0.40 22.15
C PRO A 19 -3.79 0.98 21.49
N ARG A 20 -3.26 1.06 20.26
CA ARG A 20 -3.04 2.30 19.50
C ARG A 20 -4.12 2.58 18.47
N ALA A 21 -5.03 1.63 18.20
CA ALA A 21 -6.03 1.70 17.13
C ALA A 21 -7.10 2.82 17.29
N GLY A 22 -7.16 3.50 18.43
CA GLY A 22 -8.08 4.61 18.68
C GLY A 22 -7.50 5.99 18.31
N ARG A 23 -7.50 6.93 19.29
CA ARG A 23 -7.03 8.31 19.08
C ARG A 23 -5.59 8.42 18.56
N THR A 24 -4.70 7.55 19.02
CA THR A 24 -3.29 7.54 18.57
C THR A 24 -3.20 7.25 17.08
N TYR A 25 -3.90 6.22 16.58
CA TYR A 25 -3.99 5.92 15.16
C TYR A 25 -4.54 7.12 14.38
N ALA A 26 -5.66 7.69 14.83
CA ALA A 26 -6.28 8.84 14.16
C ALA A 26 -5.31 10.04 14.03
N ALA A 27 -4.54 10.33 15.08
CA ALA A 27 -3.59 11.44 15.09
C ALA A 27 -2.30 11.13 14.31
N GLN A 28 -1.86 9.87 14.26
CA GLN A 28 -0.52 9.52 13.79
C GLN A 28 -0.48 8.78 12.44
N ARG A 29 -1.59 8.25 11.91
CA ARG A 29 -1.64 7.44 10.67
C ARG A 29 -1.06 8.11 9.42
N ASN A 30 -0.91 9.43 9.44
CA ASN A 30 -0.40 10.20 8.30
C ASN A 30 1.11 10.44 8.38
N TYR A 31 1.78 10.11 9.48
CA TYR A 31 3.21 10.37 9.63
C TYR A 31 4.01 9.13 9.28
N ASP A 32 4.66 9.17 8.12
CA ASP A 32 5.71 8.23 7.80
C ASP A 32 6.99 8.67 8.50
N ARG A 33 7.44 7.86 9.48
CA ARG A 33 8.70 8.12 10.18
C ARG A 33 9.88 7.47 9.49
N GLY A 34 9.71 6.81 8.35
CA GLY A 34 10.75 6.10 7.61
C GLY A 34 10.79 4.58 7.90
N PRO A 35 11.69 3.86 7.22
CA PRO A 35 11.68 2.40 7.19
C PRO A 35 11.72 1.75 8.58
N GLY A 36 10.86 0.75 8.79
CA GLY A 36 10.74 0.00 10.04
C GLY A 36 10.09 0.76 11.20
N ARG A 37 9.74 2.05 11.05
CA ARG A 37 9.14 2.88 12.10
C ARG A 37 7.63 3.11 11.91
N HIS A 38 6.94 2.05 11.48
CA HIS A 38 5.50 2.05 11.15
C HIS A 38 4.58 1.76 12.35
N GLU A 39 4.99 2.22 13.54
CA GLU A 39 4.33 1.95 14.81
C GLU A 39 2.91 2.54 14.94
N ALA A 40 2.64 3.60 14.19
CA ALA A 40 1.35 4.28 14.21
C ALA A 40 0.26 3.55 13.41
N VAL A 41 0.61 2.51 12.65
CA VAL A 41 -0.30 1.76 11.78
C VAL A 41 -0.23 0.25 12.06
N SER A 42 -1.27 -0.48 11.65
CA SER A 42 -1.43 -1.89 12.03
C SER A 42 -0.45 -2.84 11.35
N GLN A 43 -0.05 -2.51 10.12
CA GLN A 43 0.78 -3.37 9.26
C GLN A 43 0.13 -4.76 9.06
N LEU A 44 -1.20 -4.82 9.12
CA LEU A 44 -1.98 -6.06 8.96
C LEU A 44 -2.39 -6.34 7.50
N SER A 45 -2.15 -5.41 6.58
CA SER A 45 -2.61 -5.54 5.19
C SER A 45 -2.13 -6.81 4.47
N PRO A 46 -0.90 -7.34 4.65
CA PRO A 46 -0.51 -8.61 4.07
C PRO A 46 -1.34 -9.79 4.62
N TYR A 47 -1.58 -9.83 5.92
CA TYR A 47 -2.34 -10.89 6.58
C TYR A 47 -3.82 -10.88 6.16
N VAL A 48 -4.41 -9.69 6.09
CA VAL A 48 -5.81 -9.51 5.67
C VAL A 48 -5.99 -9.74 4.16
N ARG A 49 -4.98 -9.44 3.33
CA ARG A 49 -5.00 -9.78 1.89
C ARG A 49 -5.13 -11.29 1.67
N HIS A 50 -4.36 -12.07 2.42
CA HIS A 50 -4.30 -13.53 2.31
C HIS A 50 -5.32 -14.26 3.21
N ARG A 51 -6.22 -13.54 3.89
CA ARG A 51 -7.21 -14.09 4.83
C ARG A 51 -6.59 -14.93 5.96
N VAL A 52 -5.35 -14.63 6.35
CA VAL A 52 -4.71 -15.23 7.54
C VAL A 52 -5.47 -14.78 8.81
N VAL A 53 -5.91 -13.52 8.81
CA VAL A 53 -6.93 -12.97 9.69
C VAL A 53 -7.94 -12.20 8.84
N THR A 54 -9.18 -12.12 9.30
CA THR A 54 -10.28 -11.44 8.61
C THR A 54 -10.47 -10.01 9.10
N GLU A 55 -11.12 -9.20 8.27
CA GLU A 55 -11.55 -7.85 8.62
C GLU A 55 -12.47 -7.87 9.86
N ALA A 56 -13.33 -8.88 9.98
CA ALA A 56 -14.23 -9.05 11.12
C ALA A 56 -13.47 -9.30 12.43
N GLU A 57 -12.46 -10.18 12.43
CA GLU A 57 -11.62 -10.44 13.61
C GLU A 57 -10.84 -9.19 14.04
N VAL A 58 -10.29 -8.47 13.06
CA VAL A 58 -9.55 -7.22 13.31
C VAL A 58 -10.47 -6.15 13.90
N LEU A 59 -11.68 -5.97 13.33
CA LEU A 59 -12.67 -5.03 13.84
C LEU A 59 -13.16 -5.42 15.23
N ALA A 60 -13.44 -6.70 15.48
CA ALA A 60 -13.88 -7.17 16.79
C ALA A 60 -12.89 -6.79 17.89
N ALA A 61 -11.60 -7.10 17.70
CA ALA A 61 -10.55 -6.79 18.69
C ALA A 61 -10.37 -5.28 18.92
N VAL A 62 -10.50 -4.45 17.87
CA VAL A 62 -10.37 -3.00 18.00
C VAL A 62 -11.59 -2.36 18.65
N LEU A 63 -12.79 -2.81 18.28
CA LEU A 63 -14.06 -2.31 18.82
C LEU A 63 -14.26 -2.72 20.28
N GLU A 64 -13.84 -3.92 20.67
CA GLU A 64 -13.84 -4.37 22.06
C GLU A 64 -13.07 -3.40 22.96
N ARG A 65 -11.94 -2.87 22.48
CA ARG A 65 -11.11 -1.96 23.28
C ARG A 65 -11.52 -0.48 23.22
N HIS A 66 -11.88 0.02 22.05
CA HIS A 66 -12.04 1.48 21.84
C HIS A 66 -13.49 1.91 21.62
N GLY A 67 -14.41 0.95 21.46
CA GLY A 67 -15.77 1.21 21.03
C GLY A 67 -15.84 1.80 19.62
N THR A 68 -17.06 2.03 19.14
CA THR A 68 -17.31 2.55 17.78
C THR A 68 -16.77 3.97 17.59
N THR A 69 -16.99 4.86 18.55
CA THR A 69 -16.53 6.26 18.47
C THR A 69 -15.01 6.36 18.56
N GLY A 70 -14.38 5.62 19.48
CA GLY A 70 -12.92 5.68 19.67
C GLY A 70 -12.13 5.10 18.51
N ALA A 71 -12.68 4.08 17.83
CA ALA A 71 -12.06 3.40 16.70
C ALA A 71 -12.48 3.95 15.32
N ALA A 72 -13.34 4.97 15.24
CA ALA A 72 -14.01 5.39 14.00
C ALA A 72 -13.05 5.52 12.80
N LYS A 73 -11.89 6.16 12.99
CA LYS A 73 -10.91 6.32 11.91
C LYS A 73 -10.26 5.01 11.45
N PHE A 74 -10.02 4.07 12.36
CA PHE A 74 -9.51 2.75 11.95
C PHE A 74 -10.58 1.93 11.24
N VAL A 75 -11.83 2.04 11.71
CA VAL A 75 -13.00 1.40 11.09
C VAL A 75 -13.19 1.89 9.65
N ASP A 76 -13.12 3.21 9.43
CA ASP A 76 -13.18 3.82 8.08
C ASP A 76 -12.19 3.15 7.11
N GLU A 77 -10.97 2.86 7.56
CA GLU A 77 -9.89 2.33 6.73
C GLU A 77 -10.10 0.84 6.39
N VAL A 78 -10.66 0.06 7.33
CA VAL A 78 -11.09 -1.32 7.04
C VAL A 78 -12.21 -1.31 6.00
N PHE A 79 -13.19 -0.40 6.14
CA PHE A 79 -14.27 -0.27 5.18
C PHE A 79 -13.81 0.23 3.80
N TRP A 80 -12.82 1.13 3.73
CA TRP A 80 -12.21 1.55 2.47
C TRP A 80 -11.70 0.36 1.65
N ARG A 81 -11.06 -0.61 2.31
CA ARG A 81 -10.58 -1.82 1.63
C ARG A 81 -11.74 -2.66 1.09
N THR A 82 -12.81 -2.83 1.88
CA THR A 82 -14.01 -3.59 1.46
C THR A 82 -14.74 -2.89 0.32
N TYR A 83 -14.87 -1.56 0.40
CA TYR A 83 -15.46 -0.74 -0.65
C TYR A 83 -14.76 -0.94 -1.99
N TRP A 84 -13.42 -0.82 -2.04
CA TRP A 84 -12.68 -1.02 -3.30
C TRP A 84 -12.81 -2.43 -3.87
N LYS A 85 -12.94 -3.45 -3.02
CA LYS A 85 -13.22 -4.82 -3.49
C LYS A 85 -14.60 -4.92 -4.14
N GLY A 86 -15.64 -4.41 -3.48
CA GLY A 86 -17.00 -4.40 -4.05
C GLY A 86 -17.10 -3.53 -5.30
N TRP A 87 -16.38 -2.42 -5.35
CA TRP A 87 -16.29 -1.59 -6.54
C TRP A 87 -15.65 -2.35 -7.72
N LEU A 88 -14.55 -3.07 -7.49
CA LEU A 88 -13.92 -3.89 -8.54
C LEU A 88 -14.81 -5.05 -9.00
N GLU A 89 -15.54 -5.67 -8.08
CA GLU A 89 -16.51 -6.72 -8.39
C GLU A 89 -17.66 -6.22 -9.30
N THR A 90 -18.12 -4.98 -9.07
CA THR A 90 -19.17 -4.34 -9.88
C THR A 90 -18.64 -3.70 -11.18
N HIS A 91 -17.31 -3.57 -11.33
CA HIS A 91 -16.67 -2.95 -12.49
C HIS A 91 -15.63 -3.88 -13.14
N PRO A 92 -16.01 -5.09 -13.60
CA PRO A 92 -15.06 -6.07 -14.14
C PRO A 92 -14.27 -5.54 -15.35
N ALA A 93 -14.85 -4.64 -16.15
CA ALA A 93 -14.19 -4.00 -17.28
C ALA A 93 -13.00 -3.10 -16.88
N ALA A 94 -12.94 -2.65 -15.62
CA ALA A 94 -11.83 -1.82 -15.13
C ALA A 94 -10.49 -2.57 -15.24
N TRP A 95 -10.47 -3.85 -14.90
CA TRP A 95 -9.27 -4.69 -14.99
C TRP A 95 -8.81 -4.90 -16.43
N THR A 96 -9.73 -5.30 -17.31
CA THR A 96 -9.42 -5.51 -18.74
C THR A 96 -8.96 -4.23 -19.43
N ARG A 97 -9.59 -3.09 -19.10
CA ARG A 97 -9.15 -1.77 -19.60
C ARG A 97 -7.75 -1.43 -19.12
N TYR A 98 -7.47 -1.66 -17.85
CA TYR A 98 -6.14 -1.43 -17.27
C TYR A 98 -5.07 -2.29 -17.96
N LEU A 99 -5.32 -3.59 -18.19
CA LEU A 99 -4.37 -4.46 -18.89
C LEU A 99 -4.08 -3.97 -20.31
N ARG A 100 -5.12 -3.56 -21.04
CA ARG A 100 -4.96 -3.00 -22.39
C ARG A 100 -4.11 -1.73 -22.38
N GLN A 101 -4.36 -0.82 -21.43
CA GLN A 101 -3.59 0.42 -21.29
C GLN A 101 -2.14 0.13 -20.90
N LEU A 102 -1.91 -0.85 -20.02
CA LEU A 102 -0.57 -1.29 -19.64
C LEU A 102 0.23 -1.79 -20.86
N ASP A 103 -0.38 -2.66 -21.68
CA ASP A 103 0.27 -3.19 -22.88
C ASP A 103 0.57 -2.09 -23.90
N GLN A 104 -0.36 -1.14 -24.08
CA GLN A 104 -0.15 0.03 -24.93
C GLN A 104 1.03 0.87 -24.42
N GLN A 105 1.07 1.22 -23.14
CA GLN A 105 2.15 2.05 -22.58
C GLN A 105 3.51 1.35 -22.66
N ARG A 106 3.55 0.01 -22.53
CA ARG A 106 4.77 -0.77 -22.74
C ARG A 106 5.24 -0.71 -24.19
N ALA A 107 4.34 -0.87 -25.15
CA ALA A 107 4.67 -0.79 -26.57
C ALA A 107 5.21 0.61 -26.94
N GLU A 108 4.58 1.67 -26.45
CA GLU A 108 5.03 3.06 -26.63
C GLU A 108 6.44 3.28 -26.05
N MET A 109 6.70 2.78 -24.83
CA MET A 109 8.01 2.90 -24.17
C MET A 109 9.11 2.06 -24.85
N ASN A 110 8.75 0.97 -25.53
CA ASN A 110 9.70 0.21 -26.35
C ASN A 110 10.10 0.95 -27.63
N GLY A 111 9.34 1.96 -28.06
CA GLY A 111 9.69 2.83 -29.19
C GLY A 111 10.47 4.09 -28.79
N ASP A 112 10.66 4.35 -27.49
CA ASP A 112 11.26 5.59 -26.97
C ASP A 112 12.32 5.27 -25.89
N ASP A 113 13.59 5.30 -26.30
CA ASP A 113 14.71 4.94 -25.43
C ASP A 113 14.88 5.91 -24.25
N ALA A 114 14.55 7.19 -24.42
CA ALA A 114 14.65 8.17 -23.34
C ALA A 114 13.60 7.87 -22.26
N ARG A 115 12.35 7.63 -22.69
CA ARG A 115 11.26 7.27 -21.78
C ARG A 115 11.51 5.93 -21.09
N ARG A 116 12.12 4.96 -21.78
CA ARG A 116 12.55 3.70 -21.18
C ARG A 116 13.63 3.92 -20.12
N ALA A 117 14.65 4.72 -20.42
CA ALA A 117 15.71 5.02 -19.48
C ALA A 117 15.16 5.74 -18.23
N ASP A 118 14.20 6.65 -18.38
CA ASP A 118 13.53 7.33 -17.26
C ASP A 118 12.76 6.35 -16.37
N TYR A 119 12.02 5.42 -17.00
CA TYR A 119 11.34 4.34 -16.31
C TYR A 119 12.31 3.42 -15.55
N GLU A 120 13.40 3.00 -16.19
CA GLU A 120 14.43 2.13 -15.59
C GLU A 120 15.08 2.79 -14.38
N ARG A 121 15.43 4.09 -14.47
CA ARG A 121 15.93 4.86 -13.32
C ARG A 121 14.89 4.95 -12.20
N ALA A 122 13.62 5.13 -12.54
CA ALA A 122 12.55 5.18 -11.56
C ALA A 122 12.37 3.86 -10.81
N ILE A 123 12.33 2.72 -11.50
CA ILE A 123 12.16 1.42 -10.85
C ILE A 123 13.42 0.94 -10.13
N ALA A 124 14.60 1.46 -10.50
CA ALA A 124 15.86 1.20 -9.79
C ALA A 124 16.06 2.10 -8.55
N GLY A 125 15.23 3.12 -8.35
CA GLY A 125 15.42 4.10 -7.28
C GLY A 125 16.68 4.94 -7.48
N ALA A 126 16.90 5.37 -8.72
CA ALA A 126 18.03 6.18 -9.17
C ALA A 126 17.54 7.45 -9.91
N THR A 127 16.45 8.05 -9.42
CA THR A 127 15.85 9.26 -10.00
C THR A 127 16.58 10.54 -9.60
N GLY A 128 17.35 10.50 -8.51
CA GLY A 128 17.95 11.67 -7.87
C GLY A 128 16.99 12.38 -6.91
N ILE A 129 15.74 11.91 -6.78
CA ILE A 129 14.77 12.38 -5.79
C ILE A 129 14.92 11.49 -4.56
N GLU A 130 15.69 11.95 -3.59
CA GLU A 130 16.11 11.16 -2.42
C GLU A 130 14.94 10.44 -1.69
N PRO A 131 13.80 11.09 -1.38
CA PRO A 131 12.67 10.40 -0.77
C PRO A 131 12.08 9.29 -1.65
N PHE A 132 11.95 9.55 -2.96
CA PHE A 132 11.39 8.58 -3.90
C PHE A 132 12.29 7.36 -4.05
N ASP A 133 13.60 7.59 -4.21
CA ASP A 133 14.60 6.55 -4.33
C ASP A 133 14.67 5.69 -3.05
N ALA A 134 14.47 6.30 -1.88
CA ALA A 134 14.37 5.57 -0.61
C ALA A 134 13.11 4.69 -0.54
N TRP A 135 11.95 5.17 -1.02
CA TRP A 135 10.72 4.38 -1.07
C TRP A 135 10.80 3.21 -2.05
N VAL A 136 11.50 3.38 -3.18
CA VAL A 136 11.78 2.26 -4.11
C VAL A 136 12.58 1.17 -3.40
N ARG A 137 13.64 1.55 -2.68
CA ARG A 137 14.45 0.61 -1.90
C ARG A 137 13.63 -0.08 -0.81
N GLU A 138 12.81 0.65 -0.07
CA GLU A 138 11.93 0.06 0.96
C GLU A 138 10.92 -0.91 0.35
N LEU A 139 10.24 -0.53 -0.73
CA LEU A 139 9.28 -1.40 -1.42
C LEU A 139 9.93 -2.71 -1.90
N THR A 140 11.14 -2.62 -2.45
CA THR A 140 11.87 -3.77 -3.00
C THR A 140 12.48 -4.66 -1.92
N SER A 141 12.96 -4.09 -0.81
CA SER A 141 13.55 -4.87 0.29
C SER A 141 12.51 -5.45 1.24
N ASP A 142 11.46 -4.69 1.53
CA ASP A 142 10.55 -4.93 2.65
C ASP A 142 9.15 -5.36 2.20
N ASN A 143 8.85 -5.26 0.90
CA ASN A 143 7.55 -5.65 0.35
C ASN A 143 6.39 -4.87 1.03
N TYR A 144 6.70 -3.65 1.49
CA TYR A 144 5.79 -2.78 2.22
C TYR A 144 6.22 -1.33 2.02
N LEU A 145 5.24 -0.45 2.00
CA LEU A 145 5.43 0.99 2.11
C LEU A 145 4.24 1.59 2.85
N HIS A 146 4.49 2.60 3.68
CA HIS A 146 3.44 3.32 4.40
C HIS A 146 2.42 3.96 3.44
N ASN A 147 1.14 4.01 3.80
CA ASN A 147 0.08 4.51 2.92
C ASN A 147 0.34 5.95 2.42
N HIS A 148 0.75 6.86 3.32
CA HIS A 148 1.05 8.25 2.92
C HIS A 148 2.25 8.30 1.95
N ALA A 149 3.29 7.50 2.19
CA ALA A 149 4.43 7.40 1.28
C ALA A 149 4.01 6.85 -0.10
N ARG A 150 3.06 5.91 -0.17
CA ARG A 150 2.49 5.46 -1.46
C ARG A 150 1.76 6.57 -2.21
N MET A 151 1.08 7.47 -1.51
CA MET A 151 0.42 8.63 -2.12
C MET A 151 1.46 9.59 -2.70
N TRP A 152 2.52 9.91 -1.96
CA TRP A 152 3.62 10.74 -2.46
C TRP A 152 4.38 10.08 -3.60
N PHE A 153 4.69 8.79 -3.48
CA PHE A 153 5.30 7.98 -4.52
C PHE A 153 4.50 8.06 -5.83
N ALA A 154 3.18 7.85 -5.75
CA ALA A 154 2.30 7.95 -6.92
C ALA A 154 2.26 9.37 -7.52
N SER A 155 2.28 10.40 -6.67
CA SER A 155 2.33 11.80 -7.10
C SER A 155 3.62 12.11 -7.86
N VAL A 156 4.78 11.76 -7.29
CA VAL A 156 6.09 11.95 -7.92
C VAL A 156 6.17 11.17 -9.23
N TRP A 157 5.70 9.92 -9.25
CA TRP A 157 5.65 9.09 -10.45
C TRP A 157 4.91 9.78 -11.61
N ILE A 158 3.71 10.28 -11.35
CA ILE A 158 2.82 10.80 -12.39
C ILE A 158 3.20 12.24 -12.76
N PHE A 159 3.45 13.10 -11.77
CA PHE A 159 3.54 14.54 -12.00
C PHE A 159 4.97 15.05 -12.13
N THR A 160 5.92 14.43 -11.43
CA THR A 160 7.33 14.82 -11.48
C THR A 160 8.08 14.05 -12.57
N LEU A 161 7.98 12.71 -12.54
CA LEU A 161 8.64 11.85 -13.51
C LEU A 161 7.87 11.73 -14.83
N ARG A 162 6.60 12.16 -14.87
CA ARG A 162 5.71 12.09 -16.04
C ARG A 162 5.60 10.68 -16.63
N LEU A 163 5.70 9.66 -15.76
CA LEU A 163 5.57 8.27 -16.14
C LEU A 163 4.10 7.84 -16.10
N PRO A 164 3.66 6.95 -17.02
CA PRO A 164 2.30 6.43 -17.01
C PRO A 164 2.00 5.69 -15.72
N TRP A 165 0.82 5.91 -15.13
CA TRP A 165 0.47 5.29 -13.86
C TRP A 165 0.29 3.77 -14.00
N GLU A 166 -0.01 3.28 -15.21
CA GLU A 166 -0.24 1.87 -15.50
C GLU A 166 1.02 1.04 -15.23
N VAL A 167 2.18 1.53 -15.66
CA VAL A 167 3.46 0.83 -15.52
C VAL A 167 4.01 0.86 -14.09
N LYS A 168 3.58 1.82 -13.26
CA LYS A 168 3.89 1.91 -11.83
C LYS A 168 3.46 0.65 -11.08
N SER A 169 2.30 0.11 -11.42
CA SER A 169 1.73 -1.06 -10.74
C SER A 169 2.70 -2.24 -10.65
N GLN A 170 3.66 -2.37 -11.58
CA GLN A 170 4.60 -3.49 -11.59
C GLN A 170 5.50 -3.47 -10.36
N ILE A 171 5.94 -2.29 -9.92
CA ILE A 171 6.74 -2.16 -8.70
C ILE A 171 5.88 -2.38 -7.45
N CYS A 172 4.61 -1.93 -7.46
CA CYS A 172 3.71 -2.03 -6.31
C CYS A 172 3.03 -3.41 -6.16
N CYS A 173 2.76 -4.12 -7.26
CA CYS A 173 2.07 -5.40 -7.29
C CYS A 173 3.02 -6.57 -7.07
N ASN A 174 4.26 -6.49 -7.58
CA ASN A 174 5.30 -7.48 -7.25
C ASN A 174 5.77 -7.37 -5.79
N SER A 175 5.54 -6.22 -5.15
CA SER A 175 5.95 -5.95 -3.77
C SER A 175 4.85 -6.16 -2.71
N GLY A 176 3.80 -6.95 -2.98
CA GLY A 176 2.79 -7.41 -1.99
C GLY A 176 1.87 -6.35 -1.37
N SER A 177 2.26 -5.09 -1.38
CA SER A 177 1.57 -3.87 -1.81
C SER A 177 0.07 -3.62 -1.57
N SER A 178 -0.69 -4.38 -0.76
CA SER A 178 -2.15 -4.19 -0.69
C SER A 178 -2.50 -2.87 0.00
N ILE A 179 -3.49 -2.16 -0.55
CA ILE A 179 -4.10 -0.97 0.06
C ILE A 179 -4.74 -1.40 1.39
N ALA A 180 -4.05 -1.09 2.49
CA ALA A 180 -4.53 -0.80 3.85
C ALA A 180 -3.31 -0.51 4.75
#